data_AF-A0A7R9WHY0-F1
#
_entry.id   AF-A0A7R9WHY0-F1
#
_cell.length_a   1.000
_cell.length_b   1.000
_cell.length_c   1.000
_cell.angle_alpha   90.00
_cell.angle_beta   90.00
_cell.angle_gamma   90.00
#
_symmetry.space_group_name_H-M   'P 1'
#
loop_
_entity.id
_entity.type
_entity.pdbx_description
1 polymer ?
#
loop_
_entity_poly.entity_id
_entity_poly.type
_entity_poly.pdbx_seq_one_letter_code
_entity_poly.pdbx_strand_id
1 'polypeptide(L)'
;MPSKAALAAAHAAKDKGSQNDAVLKKCGDHARRKVDELFQGTGIELESSRLIANTPKFDKKELRVGRVLGRGAFGVVREVSGITIEHVSTHKSDRTIRVRDSDEDIYSEDTEDKQYMSANYLRKEKNHKGEARYAVKQVCADAKTDPAKFIQALMDFSVETRFLSVLQHPGIINMRAISSGDPFDKDYFIVLDRLYDTLEK
;
A
#
# COMPACT_ATOMS: atom_id res chain seq x y z
N MET A 1 2.48 -16.22 -37.45
CA MET A 1 1.22 -16.59 -36.74
C MET A 1 1.58 -17.51 -35.57
N PRO A 2 1.04 -17.32 -34.36
CA PRO A 2 1.33 -18.21 -33.23
C PRO A 2 0.81 -19.63 -33.52
N SER A 3 1.55 -20.65 -33.07
CA SER A 3 1.15 -22.05 -33.27
C SER A 3 -0.11 -22.39 -32.46
N LYS A 4 -0.87 -23.39 -32.90
CA LYS A 4 -2.06 -23.89 -32.19
C LYS A 4 -1.75 -24.30 -30.74
N ALA A 5 -0.53 -24.80 -30.48
CA ALA A 5 -0.03 -25.12 -29.15
C ALA A 5 0.22 -23.88 -28.28
N ALA A 6 0.76 -22.79 -28.86
CA ALA A 6 0.99 -21.54 -28.15
C ALA A 6 -0.33 -20.86 -27.74
N LEU A 7 -1.35 -20.91 -28.59
CA LEU A 7 -2.70 -20.41 -28.28
C LEU A 7 -3.35 -21.22 -27.15
N ALA A 8 -3.29 -22.56 -27.20
CA ALA A 8 -3.84 -23.42 -26.15
C ALA A 8 -3.15 -23.20 -24.78
N ALA A 9 -1.83 -23.04 -24.77
CA ALA A 9 -1.07 -22.74 -23.55
C ALA A 9 -1.44 -21.36 -22.96
N ALA A 10 -1.63 -20.34 -23.80
CA ALA A 10 -2.06 -19.01 -23.36
C ALA A 10 -3.47 -19.03 -22.76
N HIS A 11 -4.41 -19.78 -23.35
CA HIS A 11 -5.75 -19.97 -22.80
C HIS A 11 -5.73 -20.68 -21.45
N ALA A 12 -4.99 -21.79 -21.33
CA ALA A 12 -4.87 -22.53 -20.07
C ALA A 12 -4.20 -21.70 -18.95
N ALA A 13 -3.22 -20.86 -19.29
CA ALA A 13 -2.59 -19.94 -18.33
C ALA A 13 -3.56 -18.84 -17.87
N LYS A 14 -4.39 -18.31 -18.78
CA LYS A 14 -5.40 -17.30 -18.48
C LYS A 14 -6.52 -17.86 -17.59
N ASP A 15 -6.98 -19.08 -17.86
CA ASP A 15 -7.99 -19.75 -17.03
C ASP A 15 -7.46 -20.07 -15.62
N LYS A 16 -6.20 -20.51 -15.50
CA LYS A 16 -5.55 -20.72 -14.19
C LYS A 16 -5.37 -19.42 -13.40
N GLY A 17 -5.00 -18.33 -14.07
CA GLY A 17 -4.89 -17.01 -13.45
C GLY A 17 -6.22 -16.52 -12.90
N SER A 18 -7.29 -16.63 -13.70
CA SER A 18 -8.65 -16.25 -13.31
C SER A 18 -9.18 -17.06 -12.12
N GLN A 19 -8.95 -18.38 -12.12
CA GLN A 19 -9.33 -19.24 -10.98
C GLN A 19 -8.55 -18.88 -9.72
N ASN A 20 -7.25 -18.61 -9.82
CA ASN A 20 -6.44 -18.23 -8.67
C ASN A 20 -6.90 -16.88 -8.09
N ASP A 21 -7.16 -15.88 -8.93
CA ASP A 21 -7.65 -14.58 -8.48
C ASP A 21 -9.01 -14.69 -7.77
N ALA A 22 -9.91 -15.55 -8.24
CA ALA A 22 -11.18 -15.82 -7.57
C ALA A 22 -11.00 -16.45 -6.18
N VAL A 23 -10.02 -17.34 -6.01
CA VAL A 23 -9.68 -17.94 -4.70
C VAL A 23 -9.10 -16.89 -3.76
N LEU A 24 -8.16 -16.07 -4.24
CA LEU A 24 -7.56 -15.00 -3.44
C LEU A 24 -8.61 -13.97 -3.00
N LYS A 25 -9.57 -13.65 -3.87
CA LYS A 25 -10.69 -12.77 -3.51
C LYS A 25 -11.53 -13.34 -2.36
N LYS A 26 -11.86 -14.64 -2.40
CA LYS A 26 -12.59 -15.30 -1.30
C LYS A 26 -11.79 -15.29 0.00
N CYS A 27 -10.47 -15.43 -0.08
CA CYS A 27 -9.59 -15.31 1.08
C CYS A 27 -9.65 -13.91 1.68
N GLY A 28 -9.62 -12.87 0.85
CA GLY A 28 -9.80 -11.48 1.28
C GLY A 28 -11.14 -11.23 1.96
N ASP A 29 -12.24 -11.72 1.36
CA ASP A 29 -13.59 -11.62 1.95
C ASP A 29 -13.69 -12.35 3.30
N HIS A 30 -12.97 -13.46 3.49
CA HIS A 30 -12.89 -14.17 4.76
C HIS A 30 -12.07 -13.40 5.80
N ALA A 31 -10.88 -12.94 5.42
CA ALA A 31 -10.00 -12.16 6.29
C ALA A 31 -10.67 -10.87 6.77
N ARG A 32 -11.42 -10.18 5.89
CA ARG A 32 -12.19 -8.99 6.23
C ARG A 32 -13.15 -9.24 7.37
N ARG A 33 -14.03 -10.23 7.22
CA ARG A 33 -15.02 -10.55 8.26
C ARG A 33 -14.36 -10.81 9.60
N LYS A 34 -13.22 -11.52 9.62
CA LYS A 34 -12.48 -11.80 10.85
C LYS A 34 -11.85 -10.58 11.48
N VAL A 35 -11.29 -9.67 10.68
CA VAL A 35 -10.73 -8.42 11.20
C VAL A 35 -11.84 -7.48 11.67
N ASP A 36 -12.94 -7.38 10.94
CA ASP A 36 -14.08 -6.55 11.35
C ASP A 36 -14.69 -7.07 12.65
N GLU A 37 -14.90 -8.39 12.78
CA GLU A 37 -15.31 -9.03 14.05
C GLU A 37 -14.35 -8.70 15.21
N LEU A 38 -13.04 -8.62 14.93
CA LEU A 38 -12.02 -8.34 15.95
C LEU A 38 -12.05 -6.89 16.45
N PHE A 39 -12.34 -5.93 15.57
CA PHE A 39 -12.33 -4.50 15.91
C PHE A 39 -13.71 -3.95 16.26
N GLN A 40 -14.78 -4.69 15.99
CA GLN A 40 -16.16 -4.24 16.22
C GLN A 40 -16.35 -3.73 17.66
N GLY A 41 -16.75 -2.47 17.79
CA GLY A 41 -17.04 -1.83 19.07
C GLY A 41 -15.79 -1.41 19.88
N THR A 42 -14.60 -1.49 19.28
CA THR A 42 -13.37 -0.98 19.89
C THR A 42 -13.17 0.50 19.57
N GLY A 43 -12.52 1.26 20.46
CA GLY A 43 -12.17 2.66 20.19
C GLY A 43 -11.22 2.84 19.00
N ILE A 44 -10.48 1.79 18.63
CA ILE A 44 -9.59 1.78 17.47
C ILE A 44 -10.39 1.76 16.16
N GLU A 45 -11.58 1.15 16.12
CA GLU A 45 -12.35 1.00 14.89
C GLU A 45 -12.65 2.34 14.21
N LEU A 46 -13.21 3.30 14.95
CA LEU A 46 -13.58 4.61 14.42
C LEU A 46 -12.35 5.46 14.10
N GLU A 47 -11.39 5.52 15.03
CA GLU A 47 -10.19 6.36 14.88
C GLU A 47 -9.32 5.88 13.72
N SER A 48 -9.06 4.57 13.64
CA SER A 48 -8.27 4.00 12.53
C SER A 48 -8.95 4.22 11.18
N SER A 49 -10.27 4.07 11.10
CA SER A 49 -11.01 4.29 9.84
C SER A 49 -10.85 5.71 9.32
N ARG A 50 -10.96 6.70 10.21
CA ARG A 50 -10.77 8.12 9.86
C ARG A 50 -9.34 8.42 9.44
N LEU A 51 -8.35 7.94 10.19
CA LEU A 51 -6.93 8.18 9.91
C LEU A 51 -6.46 7.49 8.63
N ILE A 52 -6.94 6.26 8.38
CA ILE A 52 -6.70 5.53 7.12
C ILE A 52 -7.32 6.27 5.93
N ALA A 53 -8.50 6.89 6.09
CA ALA A 53 -9.12 7.66 5.02
C ALA A 53 -8.28 8.87 4.59
N ASN A 54 -7.58 9.50 5.54
CA ASN A 54 -6.72 10.66 5.32
C ASN A 54 -5.24 10.29 5.07
N THR A 55 -4.88 9.00 5.15
CA THR A 55 -3.52 8.56 4.88
C THR A 55 -3.25 8.57 3.38
N PRO A 56 -2.08 9.07 2.91
CA PRO A 56 -1.73 9.07 1.50
C PRO A 56 -1.84 7.69 0.84
N LYS A 57 -2.40 7.63 -0.38
CA LYS A 57 -2.69 6.34 -1.05
C LYS A 57 -1.99 6.18 -2.38
N PHE A 58 -1.03 5.26 -2.49
CA PHE A 58 -0.33 5.03 -3.75
C PHE A 58 -0.87 3.82 -4.52
N ASP A 59 -0.96 3.96 -5.84
CA ASP A 59 -1.00 2.81 -6.72
C ASP A 59 0.37 2.13 -6.75
N LYS A 60 0.38 0.81 -6.95
CA LYS A 60 1.62 0.02 -7.06
C LYS A 60 2.56 0.55 -8.15
N LYS A 61 2.01 1.11 -9.24
CA LYS A 61 2.79 1.69 -10.35
C LYS A 61 3.47 3.01 -9.99
N GLU A 62 2.98 3.74 -8.99
CA GLU A 62 3.59 4.99 -8.53
C GLU A 62 4.86 4.74 -7.70
N LEU A 63 5.06 3.51 -7.19
CA LEU A 63 6.20 3.16 -6.35
C LEU A 63 7.22 2.30 -7.10
N ARG A 64 8.47 2.79 -7.19
CA ARG A 64 9.60 1.97 -7.62
C ARG A 64 10.25 1.28 -6.43
N VAL A 65 10.04 -0.02 -6.32
CA VAL A 65 10.53 -0.81 -5.19
C VAL A 65 11.93 -1.39 -5.48
N GLY A 66 12.86 -1.21 -4.53
CA GLY A 66 14.26 -1.62 -4.66
C GLY A 66 14.59 -2.95 -3.97
N ARG A 67 15.77 -2.97 -3.32
CA ARG A 67 16.29 -4.17 -2.65
C ARG A 67 15.43 -4.60 -1.46
N VAL A 68 15.56 -5.88 -1.10
CA VAL A 68 14.91 -6.45 0.09
C VAL A 68 15.65 -5.98 1.33
N LEU A 69 14.91 -5.45 2.31
CA LEU A 69 15.42 -5.03 3.61
C LEU A 69 15.15 -6.09 4.69
N GLY A 70 14.08 -6.87 4.51
CA GLY A 70 13.72 -7.94 5.44
C GLY A 70 12.68 -8.89 4.87
N ARG A 71 12.68 -10.13 5.37
CA ARG A 71 11.69 -11.15 5.05
C ARG A 71 11.13 -11.71 6.35
N GLY A 72 9.80 -11.65 6.49
CA GLY A 72 9.07 -12.33 7.54
C GLY A 72 8.37 -13.58 7.00
N ALA A 73 7.59 -14.24 7.86
CA ALA A 73 6.82 -15.42 7.49
C ALA A 73 5.81 -15.13 6.36
N PHE A 74 5.15 -13.97 6.42
CA PHE A 74 4.05 -13.60 5.51
C PHE A 74 4.29 -12.34 4.69
N GLY A 75 5.34 -11.59 5.04
CA GLY A 75 5.63 -10.29 4.45
C GLY A 75 7.06 -10.16 3.94
N VAL A 76 7.25 -9.30 2.96
CA VAL A 76 8.56 -8.84 2.52
C VAL A 76 8.61 -7.32 2.64
N VAL A 77 9.72 -6.82 3.18
CA VAL A 77 10.00 -5.39 3.29
C VAL A 77 11.07 -5.05 2.27
N ARG A 78 10.81 -4.01 1.47
CA ARG A 78 11.75 -3.51 0.45
C ARG A 78 11.88 -2.00 0.57
N GLU A 79 12.96 -1.45 0.06
CA GLU A 79 13.10 0.01 0.04
C GLU A 79 12.25 0.64 -1.07
N VAL A 80 11.78 1.87 -0.84
CA VAL A 80 11.15 2.69 -1.87
C VAL A 80 12.24 3.50 -2.58
N SER A 81 12.67 3.02 -3.73
CA SER A 81 13.77 3.60 -4.53
C SER A 81 13.33 4.71 -5.48
N GLY A 82 12.04 5.06 -5.50
CA GLY A 82 11.46 6.10 -6.33
C GLY A 82 9.96 6.18 -6.16
N ILE A 83 9.42 7.38 -6.34
CA ILE A 83 7.98 7.64 -6.36
C ILE A 83 7.70 8.48 -7.61
N THR A 84 6.64 8.16 -8.34
CA THR A 84 6.21 8.91 -9.53
C THR A 84 4.70 9.06 -9.46
N ILE A 85 4.26 10.29 -9.26
CA ILE A 85 2.84 10.64 -9.16
C ILE A 85 2.35 10.89 -10.58
N GLU A 86 1.30 10.19 -11.00
CA GLU A 86 0.61 10.57 -12.22
C GLU A 86 -0.15 11.87 -11.94
N HIS A 87 0.17 12.93 -12.69
CA HIS A 87 -0.59 14.18 -12.60
C HIS A 87 -2.06 13.86 -12.91
N VAL A 88 -2.92 14.00 -11.90
CA VAL A 88 -4.35 14.04 -12.14
C VAL A 88 -4.60 15.34 -12.88
N SER A 89 -4.72 15.27 -14.21
CA SER A 89 -5.30 16.36 -14.98
C SER A 89 -6.67 16.64 -14.38
N THR A 90 -6.82 17.82 -13.78
CA THR A 90 -8.07 18.30 -13.20
C THR A 90 -9.12 18.33 -14.30
N HIS A 91 -9.90 17.25 -14.43
CA HIS A 91 -11.15 17.32 -15.13
C HIS A 91 -12.04 18.26 -14.32
N LYS A 92 -12.11 19.53 -14.75
CA LYS A 92 -13.14 20.48 -14.36
C LYS A 92 -14.48 19.79 -14.63
N SER A 93 -15.02 19.12 -13.61
CA SER A 93 -16.38 18.62 -13.67
C SER A 93 -17.26 19.84 -13.86
N ASP A 94 -18.05 19.80 -14.92
CA ASP A 94 -18.93 20.86 -15.42
C ASP A 94 -20.07 21.16 -14.43
N ARG A 95 -19.73 21.68 -13.25
CA ARG A 95 -20.66 22.35 -12.34
C ARG A 95 -20.53 23.84 -12.59
N THR A 96 -21.45 24.35 -13.38
CA THR A 96 -21.79 25.76 -13.51
C THR A 96 -22.07 26.37 -12.14
N ILE A 97 -21.03 26.86 -11.46
CA ILE A 97 -21.14 27.78 -10.32
C ILE A 97 -20.42 29.06 -10.71
N ARG A 98 -21.18 30.16 -10.65
CA ARG A 98 -20.79 31.50 -11.04
C ARG A 98 -19.65 32.02 -10.15
N VAL A 99 -18.57 32.43 -10.82
CA VAL A 99 -17.52 33.42 -10.49
C VAL A 99 -17.46 33.91 -9.03
N ARG A 100 -16.32 33.66 -8.38
CA ARG A 100 -15.53 34.68 -7.66
C ARG A 100 -14.04 34.35 -7.85
N ASP A 101 -13.30 35.32 -8.39
CA ASP A 101 -11.84 35.29 -8.52
C ASP A 101 -11.18 35.18 -7.14
N SER A 102 -10.65 34.01 -6.85
CA SER A 102 -9.59 33.79 -5.86
C SER A 102 -8.89 32.50 -6.26
N ASP A 103 -7.71 32.63 -6.86
CA ASP A 103 -6.79 31.54 -7.20
C ASP A 103 -6.22 30.90 -5.92
N GLU A 104 -7.08 30.33 -5.08
CA GLU A 104 -6.70 29.35 -4.07
C GLU A 104 -7.03 27.99 -4.64
N ASP A 105 -6.05 27.41 -5.34
CA ASP A 105 -6.07 26.03 -5.77
C ASP A 105 -6.42 25.15 -4.57
N ILE A 106 -7.60 24.52 -4.61
CA ILE A 106 -8.03 23.48 -3.68
C ILE A 106 -7.14 22.25 -3.95
N TYR A 107 -5.90 22.26 -3.47
CA TYR A 107 -5.11 21.05 -3.34
C TYR A 107 -5.76 20.22 -2.25
N SER A 108 -6.20 18.99 -2.57
CA SER A 108 -6.51 18.04 -1.51
C SER A 108 -5.23 17.79 -0.72
N GLU A 109 -5.33 17.73 0.61
CA GLU A 109 -4.21 17.42 1.54
C GLU A 109 -3.44 16.14 1.11
N ASP A 110 -4.16 15.15 0.56
CA ASP A 110 -3.60 13.92 -0.05
C ASP A 110 -2.61 14.20 -1.19
N THR A 111 -2.83 15.26 -1.97
CA THR A 111 -1.95 15.64 -3.08
C THR A 111 -0.64 16.24 -2.56
N GLU A 112 -0.68 17.04 -1.50
CA GLU A 112 0.52 17.68 -0.92
C GLU A 112 1.44 16.65 -0.27
N ASP A 113 0.88 15.72 0.52
CA ASP A 113 1.66 14.67 1.18
C ASP A 113 2.33 13.73 0.18
N LYS A 114 1.60 13.31 -0.87
CA LYS A 114 2.18 12.53 -1.96
C LYS A 114 3.33 13.27 -2.61
N GLN A 115 3.13 14.54 -2.96
CA GLN A 115 4.15 15.38 -3.59
C GLN A 115 5.39 15.51 -2.69
N TYR A 116 5.18 15.71 -1.39
CA TYR A 116 6.27 15.75 -0.42
C TYR A 116 7.06 14.44 -0.37
N MET A 117 6.37 13.30 -0.27
CA MET A 117 7.02 11.98 -0.29
C MET A 117 7.78 11.76 -1.60
N SER A 118 7.20 12.17 -2.73
CA SER A 118 7.84 12.06 -4.06
C SER A 118 9.07 12.95 -4.21
N ALA A 119 9.06 14.16 -3.63
CA ALA A 119 10.22 15.04 -3.65
C ALA A 119 11.33 14.63 -2.66
N ASN A 120 11.00 13.82 -1.63
CA ASN A 120 11.89 13.51 -0.51
C ASN A 120 12.05 12.01 -0.24
N TYR A 121 11.81 11.14 -1.23
CA TYR A 121 12.00 9.69 -1.07
C TYR A 121 13.47 9.29 -0.85
N LEU A 122 14.44 10.17 -1.12
CA LEU A 122 15.84 9.99 -0.75
C LEU A 122 16.24 10.95 0.37
N ARG A 123 17.07 10.44 1.28
CA ARG A 123 17.72 11.21 2.32
C ARG A 123 18.77 12.16 1.73
N LYS A 124 18.85 13.36 2.31
CA LYS A 124 19.78 14.43 1.91
C LYS A 124 20.90 14.64 2.94
N GLU A 125 20.77 14.02 4.12
CA GLU A 125 21.68 14.14 5.26
C GLU A 125 23.03 13.45 4.99
N LYS A 126 24.13 14.01 5.51
CA LYS A 126 25.51 13.60 5.16
C LYS A 126 25.78 12.10 5.34
N ASN A 127 25.29 11.47 6.41
CA ASN A 127 25.59 10.08 6.74
C ASN A 127 24.75 9.06 5.95
N HIS A 128 23.64 9.48 5.34
CA HIS A 128 22.68 8.62 4.65
C HIS A 128 22.27 9.18 3.27
N LYS A 129 23.13 10.01 2.68
CA LYS A 129 22.79 10.74 1.45
C LYS A 129 22.53 9.75 0.32
N GLY A 130 21.37 9.87 -0.31
CA GLY A 130 20.94 9.01 -1.41
C GLY A 130 20.33 7.69 -0.97
N GLU A 131 20.19 7.44 0.33
CA GLU A 131 19.48 6.25 0.81
C GLU A 131 17.95 6.48 0.86
N ALA A 132 17.17 5.43 0.61
CA ALA A 132 15.72 5.49 0.52
C ALA A 132 15.03 5.81 1.86
N ARG A 133 14.37 6.96 1.99
CA ARG A 133 13.70 7.40 3.22
C ARG A 133 12.61 6.42 3.70
N TYR A 134 11.99 5.69 2.78
CA TYR A 134 10.85 4.84 3.06
C TYR A 134 11.13 3.37 2.77
N ALA A 135 10.38 2.52 3.46
CA ALA A 135 10.27 1.10 3.21
C ALA A 135 8.81 0.76 2.85
N VAL A 136 8.61 -0.25 2.00
CA VAL A 136 7.29 -0.78 1.69
C VAL A 136 7.22 -2.22 2.17
N LYS A 137 6.19 -2.52 2.95
CA LYS A 137 5.87 -3.87 3.42
C LYS A 137 4.70 -4.40 2.59
N GLN A 138 4.81 -5.62 2.08
CA GLN A 138 3.79 -6.27 1.26
C GLN A 138 3.76 -7.78 1.50
N VAL A 139 2.64 -8.44 1.19
CA VAL A 139 2.54 -9.90 1.28
C VAL A 139 3.55 -10.58 0.35
N CYS A 140 4.31 -11.54 0.87
CA CYS A 140 5.32 -12.26 0.09
C CYS A 140 4.67 -13.22 -0.93
N ALA A 141 5.41 -13.59 -1.99
CA ALA A 141 4.87 -14.46 -3.04
C ALA A 141 4.46 -15.85 -2.50
N ASP A 142 5.24 -16.41 -1.58
CA ASP A 142 5.01 -17.74 -1.01
C ASP A 142 3.72 -17.80 -0.17
N ALA A 143 3.35 -16.71 0.50
CA ALA A 143 2.09 -16.64 1.23
C ALA A 143 0.88 -16.66 0.26
N LYS A 144 1.03 -16.16 -0.97
CA LYS A 144 -0.06 -16.11 -1.97
C LYS A 144 -0.35 -17.46 -2.63
N THR A 145 0.54 -18.45 -2.48
CA THR A 145 0.33 -19.79 -3.06
C THR A 145 -0.48 -20.72 -2.17
N ASP A 146 -0.63 -20.39 -0.89
CA ASP A 146 -1.35 -21.18 0.11
C ASP A 146 -2.50 -20.33 0.69
N PRO A 147 -3.77 -20.67 0.43
CA PRO A 147 -4.92 -19.90 0.92
C PRO A 147 -4.90 -19.65 2.43
N ALA A 148 -4.46 -20.61 3.25
CA ALA A 148 -4.46 -20.46 4.70
C ALA A 148 -3.41 -19.42 5.12
N LYS A 149 -2.21 -19.48 4.54
CA LYS A 149 -1.16 -18.48 4.77
C LYS A 149 -1.55 -17.12 4.23
N PHE A 150 -2.23 -17.07 3.10
CA PHE A 150 -2.69 -15.82 2.51
C PHE A 150 -3.73 -15.13 3.38
N ILE A 151 -4.71 -15.87 3.90
CA ILE A 151 -5.70 -15.35 4.86
C ILE A 151 -4.99 -14.79 6.09
N GLN A 152 -4.07 -15.53 6.69
CA GLN A 152 -3.32 -15.06 7.85
C GLN A 152 -2.51 -13.81 7.52
N ALA A 153 -1.85 -13.77 6.36
CA ALA A 153 -1.10 -12.60 5.91
C ALA A 153 -2.00 -11.35 5.79
N LEU A 154 -3.18 -11.48 5.18
CA LEU A 154 -4.11 -10.36 5.05
C LEU A 154 -4.65 -9.89 6.42
N MET A 155 -4.95 -10.83 7.32
CA MET A 155 -5.36 -10.50 8.69
C MET A 155 -4.28 -9.70 9.41
N ASP A 156 -3.03 -10.19 9.40
CA ASP A 156 -1.90 -9.54 10.06
C ASP A 156 -1.64 -8.13 9.51
N PHE A 157 -1.67 -7.97 8.18
CA PHE A 157 -1.48 -6.67 7.53
C PHE A 157 -2.61 -5.69 7.84
N SER A 158 -3.87 -6.13 7.83
CA SER A 158 -5.01 -5.27 8.14
C SER A 158 -5.01 -4.84 9.61
N VAL A 159 -4.65 -5.75 10.52
CA VAL A 159 -4.46 -5.43 11.95
C VAL A 159 -3.32 -4.41 12.10
N GLU A 160 -2.16 -4.69 11.51
CA GLU A 160 -0.99 -3.79 11.56
C GLU A 160 -1.31 -2.40 11.00
N THR A 161 -2.05 -2.31 9.90
CA THR A 161 -2.49 -1.05 9.30
C THR A 161 -3.34 -0.24 10.28
N ARG A 162 -4.34 -0.88 10.91
CA ARG A 162 -5.22 -0.20 11.88
C ARG A 162 -4.41 0.29 13.09
N PHE A 163 -3.53 -0.54 13.64
CA PHE A 163 -2.68 -0.13 14.76
C PHE A 163 -1.70 1.00 14.38
N LEU A 164 -0.97 0.87 13.28
CA LEU A 164 -0.01 1.89 12.86
C LEU A 164 -0.68 3.20 12.44
N SER A 165 -1.95 3.17 12.00
CA SER A 165 -2.71 4.39 11.68
C SER A 165 -2.97 5.29 12.88
N VAL A 166 -3.11 4.71 14.08
CA VAL A 166 -3.41 5.47 15.33
C VAL A 166 -2.15 5.75 16.16
N LEU A 167 -1.00 5.17 15.79
CA LEU A 167 0.25 5.34 16.51
C LEU A 167 1.06 6.50 15.94
N GLN A 168 1.24 7.56 16.74
CA GLN A 168 2.12 8.67 16.42
C GLN A 168 3.04 8.95 17.60
N HIS A 169 4.26 8.43 17.55
CA HIS A 169 5.23 8.60 18.62
C HIS A 169 6.67 8.67 18.08
N PRO A 170 7.54 9.56 18.57
CA PRO A 170 8.91 9.72 18.06
C PRO A 170 9.77 8.45 18.12
N GLY A 171 9.49 7.55 19.06
CA GLY A 171 10.18 6.27 19.24
C GLY A 171 9.52 5.07 18.55
N ILE A 172 8.44 5.28 17.78
CA ILE A 172 7.74 4.23 17.05
C ILE A 172 7.78 4.56 15.56
N ILE A 173 7.96 3.52 14.73
CA ILE A 173 7.93 3.66 13.27
C ILE A 173 6.55 4.17 12.81
N ASN A 174 6.53 5.20 11.97
CA ASN A 174 5.27 5.73 11.46
C ASN A 174 4.90 5.10 10.12
N MET A 175 3.60 4.85 9.95
CA MET A 175 3.01 4.61 8.63
C MET A 175 2.85 5.94 7.91
N ARG A 176 3.36 6.00 6.67
CA ARG A 176 3.39 7.22 5.84
C ARG A 176 2.38 7.20 4.72
N ALA A 177 2.09 6.01 4.20
CA ALA A 177 1.13 5.82 3.12
C ALA A 177 0.65 4.38 3.09
N ILE A 178 -0.43 4.13 2.37
CA ILE A 178 -0.99 2.80 2.10
C ILE A 178 -1.20 2.61 0.61
N SER A 179 -1.54 1.38 0.20
CA SER A 179 -2.04 1.13 -1.15
C SER A 179 -3.39 1.82 -1.37
N SER A 180 -3.62 2.29 -2.60
CA SER A 180 -4.93 2.74 -3.09
C SER A 180 -6.00 1.63 -3.12
N GLY A 181 -5.56 0.37 -3.20
CA GLY A 181 -6.42 -0.80 -3.21
C GLY A 181 -6.99 -1.16 -1.83
N ASP A 182 -7.79 -2.22 -1.79
CA ASP A 182 -8.40 -2.67 -0.55
C ASP A 182 -7.37 -3.38 0.37
N PRO A 183 -7.40 -3.19 1.71
CA PRO A 183 -6.49 -3.86 2.66
C PRO A 183 -6.44 -5.38 2.59
N PHE A 184 -7.49 -6.00 2.05
CA PHE A 184 -7.63 -7.44 1.90
C PHE A 184 -7.33 -7.91 0.45
N ASP A 185 -6.76 -7.04 -0.39
CA ASP A 185 -6.27 -7.39 -1.72
C ASP A 185 -4.83 -7.93 -1.71
N LYS A 186 -4.55 -8.83 -2.66
CA LYS A 186 -3.22 -9.46 -2.81
C LYS A 186 -2.07 -8.50 -3.11
N ASP A 187 -2.39 -7.30 -3.60
CA ASP A 187 -1.42 -6.27 -3.95
C ASP A 187 -1.36 -5.15 -2.91
N TYR A 188 -2.06 -5.29 -1.78
CA TYR A 188 -2.01 -4.34 -0.68
C TYR A 188 -0.59 -4.22 -0.10
N PHE A 189 -0.26 -3.00 0.31
CA PHE A 189 1.00 -2.66 0.94
C PHE A 189 0.85 -1.46 1.87
N ILE A 190 1.79 -1.34 2.78
CA ILE A 190 1.96 -0.16 3.65
C ILE A 190 3.36 0.41 3.44
N VAL A 191 3.45 1.74 3.43
CA VAL A 191 4.71 2.49 3.34
C VAL A 191 5.04 3.01 4.73
N LEU A 192 6.25 2.73 5.19
CA LEU A 192 6.76 3.04 6.52
C LEU A 192 8.01 3.92 6.44
N ASP A 193 8.32 4.63 7.52
CA ASP A 193 9.66 5.18 7.70
C ASP A 193 10.71 4.06 7.64
N ARG A 194 11.83 4.29 6.94
CA ARG A 194 12.96 3.35 6.99
C ARG A 194 13.89 3.70 8.16
N LEU A 195 14.08 2.71 9.04
CA LEU A 195 15.11 2.70 10.08
C LEU A 195 16.40 2.11 9.49
N TYR A 196 17.54 2.72 9.83
CA TYR A 196 18.85 2.41 9.26
C TYR A 196 19.75 1.73 10.28
N ASP A 197 19.65 2.19 11.51
CA ASP A 197 20.32 1.57 12.64
C ASP A 197 19.50 0.36 13.04
N THR A 198 20.09 -0.82 12.86
CA THR A 198 19.57 -2.04 13.47
C THR A 198 20.12 -2.15 14.88
N LEU A 199 19.44 -2.91 15.74
CA LEU A 199 20.06 -3.45 16.95
C LEU A 199 21.12 -4.48 16.50
N GLU A 200 22.28 -4.01 16.08
CA GLU A 200 23.46 -4.85 15.95
C GLU A 200 23.82 -5.35 17.36
N LYS A 201 24.11 -6.66 17.47
CA LYS A 201 24.67 -7.24 18.69
C LYS A 201 26.19 -7.16 18.66
#